data_AF-A0A8S3HNK1-F1
#
_entry.id   AF-A0A8S3HNK1-F1
#
_cell.length_a   1.000
_cell.length_b   1.000
_cell.length_c   1.000
_cell.angle_alpha   90.00
_cell.angle_beta   90.00
_cell.angle_gamma   90.00
#
_symmetry.space_group_name_H-M   'P 1'
#
loop_
_entity.id
_entity.type
_entity.pdbx_description
1 polymer ?
#
loop_
_entity_poly.entity_id
_entity_poly.type
_entity_poly.pdbx_seq_one_letter_code
_entity_poly.pdbx_strand_id
1 'polypeptide(L)'
;FFVFSITGENVLHIAIVNEEPATVKFLLDAGVDFTQRCCGKFFCPEDQKSSRVDNVTKECPDVSVPTDYEGYCYFGEYPLSFAAVLQQEESVRLLIAKGADRNCQDSNGNTALHMCVIYNRIPMVDLLYELGASLDIKNRQGLTPLTLAAVKAHKDMFDHILQKTRTIYWQYGNVTCAGYPLDDIDTIGKDGSLNDTSALSIIVRGESAGHLDMMDGLIVQLLNEKWRTFIKF
;
A
#
# COMPACT_ATOMS: atom_id res chain seq x y z
N PHE A 1 2.60 -31.25 9.94
CA PHE A 1 2.64 -30.37 11.12
C PHE A 1 2.22 -28.91 10.82
N PHE A 2 1.57 -28.62 9.69
CA PHE A 2 1.21 -27.24 9.28
C PHE A 2 -0.27 -26.86 9.47
N VAL A 3 -1.13 -27.78 9.94
CA VAL A 3 -2.59 -27.65 9.78
C VAL A 3 -3.28 -26.79 10.87
N PHE A 4 -2.61 -26.44 11.97
CA PHE A 4 -3.28 -25.82 13.14
C PHE A 4 -3.05 -24.32 13.35
N SER A 5 -2.27 -23.63 12.51
CA SER A 5 -2.01 -22.18 12.67
C SER A 5 -2.67 -21.31 11.59
N ILE A 6 -3.43 -21.89 10.68
CA ILE A 6 -3.91 -21.22 9.47
C ILE A 6 -5.44 -21.14 9.44
N THR A 7 -5.97 -20.25 10.26
CA THR A 7 -7.39 -19.89 10.23
C THR A 7 -7.65 -18.95 9.05
N GLY A 8 -8.60 -19.31 8.17
CA GLY A 8 -9.07 -18.46 7.06
C GLY A 8 -8.45 -18.71 5.68
N GLU A 9 -7.60 -19.74 5.50
CA GLU A 9 -7.09 -20.09 4.17
C GLU A 9 -8.21 -20.66 3.29
N ASN A 10 -8.69 -19.84 2.36
CA ASN A 10 -9.49 -20.32 1.23
C ASN A 10 -8.60 -21.09 0.24
N VAL A 11 -9.16 -22.10 -0.43
CA VAL A 11 -8.51 -22.86 -1.53
C VAL A 11 -7.93 -21.92 -2.59
N LEU A 12 -8.57 -20.77 -2.80
CA LEU A 12 -8.11 -19.74 -3.70
C LEU A 12 -6.75 -19.13 -3.29
N HIS A 13 -6.50 -18.92 -1.99
CA HIS A 13 -5.19 -18.42 -1.52
C HIS A 13 -4.09 -19.43 -1.85
N ILE A 14 -4.34 -20.72 -1.61
CA ILE A 14 -3.39 -21.80 -1.87
C ILE A 14 -3.10 -21.89 -3.37
N ALA A 15 -4.12 -21.80 -4.23
CA ALA A 15 -3.93 -21.82 -5.67
C ALA A 15 -3.10 -20.64 -6.18
N ILE A 16 -3.29 -19.45 -5.59
CA ILE A 16 -2.49 -18.26 -5.88
C ILE A 16 -1.05 -18.46 -5.40
N VAL A 17 -0.83 -18.97 -4.18
CA VAL A 17 0.52 -19.24 -3.66
C VAL A 17 1.28 -20.26 -4.50
N ASN A 18 0.59 -21.23 -5.11
CA ASN A 18 1.18 -22.23 -6.01
C ASN A 18 1.47 -21.70 -7.44
N GLU A 19 1.16 -20.44 -7.73
CA GLU A 19 1.42 -19.77 -9.02
C GLU A 19 0.76 -20.44 -10.24
N GLU A 20 -0.39 -21.08 -10.05
CA GLU A 20 -1.11 -21.78 -11.12
C GLU A 20 -2.36 -21.00 -11.59
N PRO A 21 -2.25 -20.08 -12.56
CA PRO A 21 -3.37 -19.22 -12.99
C PRO A 21 -4.52 -20.01 -13.61
N ALA A 22 -4.24 -21.18 -14.19
CA ALA A 22 -5.26 -22.07 -14.73
C ALA A 22 -6.19 -22.60 -13.63
N THR A 23 -5.62 -23.00 -12.49
CA THR A 23 -6.37 -23.46 -11.32
C THR A 23 -7.13 -22.29 -10.68
N VAL A 24 -6.52 -21.11 -10.58
CA VAL A 24 -7.22 -19.89 -10.11
C VAL A 24 -8.44 -19.60 -10.98
N LYS A 25 -8.31 -19.70 -12.31
CA LYS A 25 -9.43 -19.57 -13.24
C LYS A 25 -10.51 -20.61 -13.05
N PHE A 26 -10.13 -21.87 -12.95
CA PHE A 26 -11.08 -22.95 -12.70
C PHE A 26 -11.87 -22.73 -11.40
N LEU A 27 -11.19 -22.33 -10.31
CA LEU A 27 -11.83 -22.05 -9.02
C LEU A 27 -12.76 -20.84 -9.08
N LEU A 28 -12.37 -19.77 -9.77
CA LEU A 28 -13.22 -18.59 -9.94
C LEU A 28 -14.43 -18.87 -10.85
N ASP A 29 -14.28 -19.72 -11.86
CA ASP A 29 -15.40 -20.19 -12.70
C ASP A 29 -16.35 -21.10 -11.91
N ALA A 30 -15.84 -21.84 -10.92
CA ALA A 30 -16.65 -22.63 -9.99
C ALA A 30 -17.39 -21.80 -8.92
N GLY A 31 -17.19 -20.47 -8.88
CA GLY A 31 -17.87 -19.57 -7.96
C GLY A 31 -17.30 -19.56 -6.55
N VAL A 32 -16.00 -19.85 -6.39
CA VAL A 32 -15.32 -19.72 -5.09
C VAL A 32 -15.34 -18.27 -4.60
N ASP A 33 -15.62 -18.08 -3.31
CA ASP A 33 -15.67 -16.76 -2.68
C ASP A 33 -14.28 -16.12 -2.59
N PHE A 34 -14.06 -15.02 -3.31
CA PHE A 34 -12.82 -14.26 -3.29
C PHE A 34 -12.78 -13.15 -2.21
N THR A 35 -13.83 -13.04 -1.38
CA THR A 35 -13.91 -12.04 -0.29
C THR A 35 -13.44 -12.60 1.07
N GLN A 36 -13.24 -13.92 1.15
CA GLN A 36 -12.78 -14.57 2.37
C GLN A 36 -11.38 -14.08 2.76
N ARG A 37 -11.21 -13.78 4.05
CA ARG A 37 -9.98 -13.20 4.61
C ARG A 37 -9.11 -14.28 5.27
N CYS A 38 -7.81 -14.25 4.97
CA CYS A 38 -6.80 -15.05 5.65
C CYS A 38 -6.24 -14.28 6.86
N CYS A 39 -6.92 -14.38 8.00
CA CYS A 39 -6.58 -13.63 9.21
C CYS A 39 -5.72 -14.42 10.21
N GLY A 40 -5.09 -15.52 9.79
CA GLY A 40 -4.28 -16.37 10.67
C GLY A 40 -3.08 -15.63 11.27
N LYS A 41 -2.65 -16.05 12.46
CA LYS A 41 -1.45 -15.51 13.15
C LYS A 41 -0.18 -15.59 12.30
N PHE A 42 -0.12 -16.58 11.39
CA PHE A 42 0.98 -16.72 10.45
C PHE A 42 1.10 -15.54 9.47
N PHE A 43 -0.04 -15.05 8.96
CA PHE A 43 -0.12 -13.96 7.99
C PHE A 43 -0.22 -12.58 8.64
N CYS A 44 0.13 -12.45 9.92
CA CYS A 44 0.22 -11.15 10.60
C CYS A 44 1.66 -10.62 10.54
N PRO A 45 1.85 -9.28 10.50
CA PRO A 45 3.14 -8.65 10.76
C PRO A 45 3.80 -9.18 12.05
N GLU A 46 5.13 -9.34 12.06
CA GLU A 46 5.85 -10.01 13.17
C GLU A 46 5.67 -9.31 14.51
N ASP A 47 5.73 -7.98 14.49
CA ASP A 47 5.49 -7.07 15.62
C ASP A 47 4.09 -7.27 16.25
N GLN A 48 3.08 -7.57 15.43
CA GLN A 48 1.69 -7.78 15.86
C GLN A 48 1.39 -9.21 16.33
N LYS A 49 2.25 -10.19 16.09
CA LYS A 49 1.99 -11.60 16.47
C LYS A 49 1.89 -11.80 17.98
N SER A 50 2.60 -10.99 18.76
CA SER A 50 2.61 -11.08 20.23
C SER A 50 1.39 -10.44 20.88
N SER A 51 0.85 -9.37 20.27
CA SER A 51 -0.29 -8.61 20.78
C SER A 51 -1.65 -9.20 20.38
N ARG A 52 -1.68 -10.07 19.36
CA ARG A 52 -2.90 -10.69 18.89
C ARG A 52 -3.49 -11.68 19.91
N VAL A 53 -4.70 -11.37 20.37
CA VAL A 53 -5.56 -12.27 21.15
C VAL A 53 -6.65 -12.81 20.22
N ASP A 54 -6.74 -14.13 20.09
CA ASP A 54 -7.83 -14.76 19.35
C ASP A 54 -9.11 -14.64 20.18
N ASN A 55 -10.00 -13.70 19.80
CA ASN A 55 -11.27 -13.52 20.46
C ASN A 55 -12.33 -14.41 19.80
N VAL A 56 -12.99 -15.27 20.58
CA VAL A 56 -14.01 -16.23 20.11
C VAL A 56 -15.18 -15.53 19.39
N THR A 57 -15.42 -14.25 19.68
CA THR A 57 -16.54 -13.47 19.11
C THR A 57 -16.12 -12.46 18.03
N LYS A 58 -14.82 -12.28 17.77
CA LYS A 58 -14.29 -11.30 16.80
C LYS A 58 -13.23 -12.00 15.95
N GLU A 59 -13.57 -12.29 14.70
CA GLU A 59 -12.64 -12.86 13.71
C GLU A 59 -11.53 -11.89 13.29
N CYS A 60 -11.64 -10.60 13.66
CA CYS A 60 -10.62 -9.58 13.41
C CYS A 60 -9.83 -9.27 14.69
N PRO A 61 -8.48 -9.26 14.64
CA PRO A 61 -7.64 -8.88 15.76
C PRO A 61 -7.89 -7.41 16.14
N ASP A 62 -7.85 -7.10 17.43
CA ASP A 62 -7.60 -5.72 17.88
C ASP A 62 -6.10 -5.45 17.63
N VAL A 63 -5.83 -4.63 16.61
CA VAL A 63 -4.47 -4.37 16.14
C VAL A 63 -3.86 -3.20 16.90
N SER A 64 -2.64 -3.36 17.42
CA SER A 64 -1.83 -2.25 17.94
C SER A 64 -1.42 -1.28 16.82
N VAL A 65 -1.53 0.02 17.08
CA VAL A 65 -1.68 1.05 16.03
C VAL A 65 -0.37 1.42 15.29
N PRO A 66 0.85 1.32 15.84
CA PRO A 66 2.05 1.41 15.00
C PRO A 66 2.57 0.00 14.68
N THR A 67 2.51 -0.39 13.41
CA THR A 67 3.27 -1.49 12.84
C THR A 67 4.33 -0.98 11.88
N ASP A 68 5.50 -1.60 11.96
CA ASP A 68 6.62 -1.39 11.05
C ASP A 68 6.50 -2.25 9.78
N TYR A 69 5.50 -3.14 9.71
CA TYR A 69 5.31 -4.17 8.70
C TYR A 69 6.61 -4.96 8.46
N GLU A 70 7.39 -5.21 9.51
CA GLU A 70 8.51 -6.13 9.44
C GLU A 70 8.00 -7.58 9.44
N GLY A 71 8.61 -8.40 8.58
CA GLY A 71 8.25 -9.81 8.45
C GLY A 71 8.22 -10.30 7.02
N TYR A 72 8.17 -11.62 6.88
CA TYR A 72 8.21 -12.30 5.58
C TYR A 72 6.83 -12.76 5.09
N CYS A 73 5.82 -12.80 5.96
CA CYS A 73 4.58 -13.54 5.71
C CYS A 73 3.31 -12.67 5.66
N TYR A 74 3.42 -11.35 5.62
CA TYR A 74 2.26 -10.46 5.59
C TYR A 74 1.86 -10.06 4.16
N PHE A 75 1.05 -10.89 3.48
CA PHE A 75 0.61 -10.63 2.10
C PHE A 75 -0.73 -9.89 1.98
N GLY A 76 -1.17 -9.28 3.09
CA GLY A 76 -2.56 -8.89 3.29
C GLY A 76 -3.46 -10.10 3.52
N GLU A 77 -4.77 -9.86 3.58
CA GLU A 77 -5.73 -10.90 3.94
C GLU A 77 -6.58 -11.41 2.76
N TYR A 78 -6.58 -10.72 1.62
CA TYR A 78 -7.46 -11.05 0.49
C TYR A 78 -6.69 -11.77 -0.63
N PRO A 79 -7.35 -12.63 -1.42
CA PRO A 79 -6.73 -13.28 -2.57
C PRO A 79 -6.09 -12.29 -3.56
N LEU A 80 -6.72 -11.12 -3.76
CA LEU A 80 -6.20 -10.07 -4.63
C LEU A 80 -4.86 -9.51 -4.13
N SER A 81 -4.70 -9.32 -2.81
CA SER A 81 -3.44 -8.82 -2.26
C SER A 81 -2.32 -9.85 -2.38
N PHE A 82 -2.63 -11.14 -2.19
CA PHE A 82 -1.67 -12.22 -2.42
C PHE A 82 -1.18 -12.24 -3.88
N ALA A 83 -2.10 -12.22 -4.85
CA ALA A 83 -1.74 -12.21 -6.26
C ALA A 83 -0.87 -11.00 -6.63
N ALA A 84 -1.18 -9.84 -6.05
CA ALA A 84 -0.42 -8.60 -6.26
C ALA A 84 1.00 -8.67 -5.65
N VAL A 85 1.16 -9.21 -4.43
CA VAL A 85 2.49 -9.35 -3.79
C VAL A 85 3.37 -10.36 -4.53
N LEU A 86 2.76 -11.45 -5.02
CA LEU A 86 3.42 -12.49 -5.82
C LEU A 86 3.64 -12.09 -7.29
N GLN A 87 3.25 -10.88 -7.70
CA GLN A 87 3.42 -10.35 -9.05
C GLN A 87 2.71 -11.18 -10.15
N GLN A 88 1.57 -11.79 -9.81
CA GLN A 88 0.79 -12.61 -10.74
C GLN A 88 -0.23 -11.75 -11.50
N GLU A 89 0.22 -11.17 -12.61
CA GLU A 89 -0.61 -10.23 -13.39
C GLU A 89 -1.93 -10.85 -13.87
N GLU A 90 -1.86 -12.08 -14.39
CA GLU A 90 -3.01 -12.82 -14.91
C GLU A 90 -4.05 -13.09 -13.81
N SER A 91 -3.59 -13.52 -12.63
CA SER A 91 -4.46 -13.77 -11.47
C SER A 91 -5.12 -12.47 -11.00
N VAL A 92 -4.38 -11.36 -10.95
CA VAL A 92 -4.93 -10.03 -10.58
C VAL A 92 -6.00 -9.58 -11.56
N ARG A 93 -5.73 -9.63 -12.88
CA ARG A 93 -6.68 -9.25 -13.92
C ARG A 93 -7.95 -10.10 -13.85
N LEU A 94 -7.80 -11.40 -13.65
CA LEU A 94 -8.90 -12.35 -13.55
C LEU A 94 -9.77 -12.11 -12.30
N LEU A 95 -9.16 -11.89 -11.13
CA LEU A 95 -9.87 -11.59 -9.89
C LEU A 95 -10.71 -10.31 -10.04
N ILE A 96 -10.11 -9.23 -10.57
CA ILE A 96 -10.82 -7.96 -10.78
C ILE A 96 -11.92 -8.13 -11.84
N ALA A 97 -11.68 -8.89 -12.91
CA ALA A 97 -12.71 -9.19 -13.92
C ALA A 97 -13.90 -9.98 -13.36
N LYS A 98 -13.67 -10.79 -12.32
CA LYS A 98 -14.72 -11.55 -11.60
C LYS A 98 -15.44 -10.73 -10.52
N GLY A 99 -15.07 -9.46 -10.35
CA GLY A 99 -15.72 -8.54 -9.42
C GLY A 99 -15.06 -8.43 -8.05
N ALA A 100 -13.80 -8.85 -7.91
CA ALA A 100 -13.04 -8.55 -6.70
C ALA A 100 -12.93 -7.04 -6.51
N ASP A 101 -13.26 -6.55 -5.31
CA ASP A 101 -13.08 -5.15 -4.98
C ASP A 101 -11.59 -4.85 -4.79
N ARG A 102 -11.09 -4.01 -5.70
CA ARG A 102 -9.71 -3.54 -5.77
C ARG A 102 -9.28 -2.67 -4.60
N ASN A 103 -10.25 -2.11 -3.86
CA ASN A 103 -10.05 -1.20 -2.74
C ASN A 103 -10.34 -1.86 -1.39
N CYS A 104 -10.56 -3.18 -1.34
CA CYS A 104 -10.74 -3.92 -0.10
C CYS A 104 -9.58 -3.65 0.87
N GLN A 105 -9.93 -3.33 2.12
CA GLN A 105 -9.00 -3.07 3.21
C GLN A 105 -8.94 -4.27 4.16
N ASP A 106 -7.72 -4.65 4.53
CA ASP A 106 -7.46 -5.70 5.50
C ASP A 106 -7.59 -5.23 6.97
N SER A 107 -7.21 -6.07 7.93
CA SER A 107 -7.23 -5.70 9.36
C SER A 107 -6.35 -4.52 9.74
N ASN A 108 -5.34 -4.16 8.94
CA ASN A 108 -4.52 -2.96 9.16
C ASN A 108 -5.01 -1.77 8.33
N GLY A 109 -6.10 -1.93 7.58
CA GLY A 109 -6.61 -0.91 6.67
C GLY A 109 -5.84 -0.86 5.34
N ASN A 110 -4.94 -1.81 5.09
CA ASN A 110 -4.13 -1.83 3.88
C ASN A 110 -4.93 -2.41 2.71
N THR A 111 -4.82 -1.76 1.55
CA THR A 111 -5.34 -2.25 0.27
C THR A 111 -4.27 -3.05 -0.47
N ALA A 112 -4.62 -3.68 -1.59
CA ALA A 112 -3.66 -4.35 -2.45
C ALA A 112 -2.50 -3.42 -2.89
N LEU A 113 -2.79 -2.13 -3.13
CA LEU A 113 -1.77 -1.13 -3.44
C LEU A 113 -0.80 -0.87 -2.27
N HIS A 114 -1.30 -0.82 -1.03
CA HIS A 114 -0.42 -0.71 0.14
C HIS A 114 0.54 -1.91 0.22
N MET A 115 0.05 -3.12 -0.06
CA MET A 115 0.90 -4.32 -0.09
C MET A 115 1.97 -4.24 -1.17
N CYS A 116 1.62 -3.79 -2.38
CA CYS A 116 2.63 -3.57 -3.42
C CYS A 116 3.71 -2.57 -2.99
N VAL A 117 3.35 -1.53 -2.24
CA VAL A 117 4.33 -0.57 -1.69
C VAL A 117 5.23 -1.20 -0.63
N ILE A 118 4.65 -1.97 0.31
CA ILE A 118 5.41 -2.68 1.37
C ILE A 118 6.46 -3.61 0.77
N TYR A 119 6.11 -4.32 -0.31
CA TYR A 119 7.01 -5.25 -1.00
C TYR A 119 7.77 -4.64 -2.19
N ASN A 120 7.67 -3.32 -2.38
CA ASN A 120 8.32 -2.58 -3.47
C ASN A 120 8.05 -3.16 -4.89
N ARG A 121 6.80 -3.48 -5.20
CA ARG A 121 6.34 -4.07 -6.48
C ARG A 121 5.81 -3.00 -7.44
N ILE A 122 6.70 -2.20 -8.02
CA ILE A 122 6.33 -1.09 -8.93
C ILE A 122 5.42 -1.54 -10.10
N PRO A 123 5.71 -2.65 -10.83
CA PRO A 123 4.85 -3.08 -11.93
C PRO A 123 3.41 -3.40 -11.51
N MET A 124 3.23 -3.88 -10.28
CA MET A 124 1.90 -4.22 -9.76
C MET A 124 1.12 -2.99 -9.32
N VAL A 125 1.81 -1.92 -8.92
CA VAL A 125 1.18 -0.61 -8.71
C VAL A 125 0.63 -0.07 -10.02
N ASP A 126 1.39 -0.17 -11.11
CA ASP A 126 0.90 0.21 -12.45
C ASP A 126 -0.33 -0.59 -12.84
N LEU A 127 -0.26 -1.92 -12.72
CA LEU A 127 -1.36 -2.80 -13.06
C LEU A 127 -2.63 -2.49 -12.26
N LEU A 128 -2.53 -2.38 -10.94
CA LEU A 128 -3.68 -2.10 -10.09
C LEU A 128 -4.25 -0.70 -10.33
N TYR A 129 -3.39 0.29 -10.57
CA TYR A 129 -3.82 1.65 -10.89
C TYR A 129 -4.53 1.72 -12.25
N GLU A 130 -4.02 1.06 -13.28
CA GLU A 130 -4.67 0.94 -14.60
C GLU A 130 -6.00 0.17 -14.50
N LEU A 131 -6.05 -0.84 -13.64
CA LEU A 131 -7.28 -1.53 -13.30
C LEU A 131 -8.19 -0.70 -12.41
N GLY A 132 -7.83 0.53 -12.04
CA GLY A 132 -8.65 1.57 -11.39
C GLY A 132 -8.70 1.50 -9.87
N ALA A 133 -7.66 0.98 -9.22
CA ALA A 133 -7.51 1.04 -7.76
C ALA A 133 -7.15 2.46 -7.31
N SER A 134 -7.60 2.87 -6.13
CA SER A 134 -7.38 4.23 -5.61
C SER A 134 -6.07 4.33 -4.82
N LEU A 135 -5.30 5.39 -5.09
CA LEU A 135 -4.08 5.75 -4.37
C LEU A 135 -4.34 6.68 -3.18
N ASP A 136 -5.59 7.06 -2.92
CA ASP A 136 -5.95 8.05 -1.88
C ASP A 136 -6.46 7.41 -0.59
N ILE A 137 -6.59 6.08 -0.57
CA ILE A 137 -7.12 5.35 0.58
C ILE A 137 -6.07 5.34 1.70
N LYS A 138 -6.50 5.72 2.91
CA LYS A 138 -5.66 5.69 4.11
C LYS A 138 -5.85 4.38 4.87
N ASN A 139 -4.74 3.78 5.31
CA ASN A 139 -4.77 2.65 6.23
C ASN A 139 -5.07 3.09 7.67
N ARG A 140 -5.06 2.16 8.64
CA ARG A 140 -5.35 2.48 10.06
C ARG A 140 -4.30 3.38 10.72
N GLN A 141 -3.11 3.51 10.12
CA GLN A 141 -2.07 4.45 10.55
C GLN A 141 -2.26 5.85 9.95
N GLY A 142 -3.29 6.05 9.10
CA GLY A 142 -3.50 7.29 8.37
C GLY A 142 -2.60 7.46 7.15
N LEU A 143 -1.88 6.40 6.74
CA LEU A 143 -0.95 6.44 5.62
C LEU A 143 -1.68 6.04 4.33
N THR A 144 -1.50 6.84 3.28
CA THR A 144 -1.77 6.45 1.88
C THR A 144 -0.60 5.65 1.30
N PRO A 145 -0.76 4.93 0.17
CA PRO A 145 0.34 4.26 -0.51
C PRO A 145 1.57 5.16 -0.76
N LEU A 146 1.36 6.45 -1.07
CA LEU A 146 2.43 7.42 -1.25
C LEU A 146 3.21 7.66 0.07
N THR A 147 2.51 8.02 1.15
CA THR A 147 3.15 8.26 2.45
C THR A 147 3.75 6.99 3.06
N LEU A 148 3.19 5.81 2.77
CA LEU A 148 3.76 4.52 3.17
C LEU A 148 5.09 4.25 2.44
N ALA A 149 5.21 4.62 1.17
CA ALA A 149 6.48 4.53 0.44
C ALA A 149 7.55 5.42 1.09
N ALA A 150 7.16 6.60 1.60
CA ALA A 150 8.04 7.46 2.37
C ALA A 150 8.46 6.81 3.70
N VAL A 151 7.54 6.20 4.46
CA VAL A 151 7.89 5.49 5.71
C VAL A 151 8.89 4.35 5.49
N LYS A 152 8.71 3.57 4.41
CA LYS A 152 9.61 2.48 4.03
C LYS A 152 10.89 2.94 3.33
N ALA A 153 11.04 4.25 3.07
CA ALA A 153 12.13 4.83 2.29
C ALA A 153 12.32 4.22 0.89
N HIS A 154 11.22 3.84 0.23
CA HIS A 154 11.22 3.33 -1.14
C HIS A 154 11.16 4.49 -2.15
N LYS A 155 12.30 5.14 -2.39
CA LYS A 155 12.40 6.31 -3.27
C LYS A 155 11.79 6.10 -4.66
N ASP A 156 12.21 5.05 -5.37
CA ASP A 156 11.73 4.80 -6.74
C ASP A 156 10.21 4.60 -6.78
N MET A 157 9.65 3.91 -5.77
CA MET A 157 8.21 3.74 -5.62
C MET A 157 7.50 5.07 -5.33
N PHE A 158 8.08 5.88 -4.43
CA PHE A 158 7.56 7.19 -4.07
C PHE A 158 7.48 8.10 -5.30
N ASP A 159 8.57 8.22 -6.06
CA ASP A 159 8.64 9.02 -7.28
C ASP A 159 7.68 8.50 -8.35
N HIS A 160 7.54 7.18 -8.47
CA HIS A 160 6.61 6.56 -9.40
C HIS A 160 5.15 6.90 -9.09
N ILE A 161 4.74 6.77 -7.82
CA ILE A 161 3.38 7.13 -7.37
C ILE A 161 3.15 8.64 -7.53
N LEU A 162 4.16 9.46 -7.25
CA LEU A 162 4.09 10.92 -7.44
C LEU A 162 3.87 11.29 -8.91
N GLN A 163 4.51 10.57 -9.84
CA GLN A 163 4.30 10.75 -11.28
C GLN A 163 2.91 10.32 -11.75
N LYS A 164 2.27 9.35 -11.08
CA LYS A 164 0.92 8.88 -11.40
C LYS A 164 -0.18 9.81 -10.86
N THR A 165 0.07 10.45 -9.72
CA THR A 165 -0.90 11.34 -9.04
C THR A 165 -0.86 12.78 -9.55
N ARG A 166 0.18 13.17 -10.30
CA ARG A 166 0.30 14.54 -10.83
C ARG A 166 -0.80 14.87 -11.85
N THR A 167 -1.30 16.09 -11.77
CA THR A 167 -2.19 16.67 -12.77
C THR A 167 -1.37 17.48 -13.77
N ILE A 168 -1.35 17.06 -15.03
CA ILE A 168 -0.65 17.81 -16.09
C ILE A 168 -1.56 18.93 -16.59
N TYR A 169 -1.14 20.18 -16.46
CA TYR A 169 -1.89 21.34 -16.95
C TYR A 169 -1.63 21.60 -18.43
N TRP A 170 -0.36 21.57 -18.83
CA TRP A 170 0.04 21.72 -20.23
C TRP A 170 1.42 21.10 -20.48
N GLN A 171 1.66 20.73 -21.74
CA GLN A 171 2.93 20.20 -22.21
C GLN A 171 3.28 20.87 -23.54
N TYR A 172 4.48 21.44 -23.63
CA TYR A 172 5.01 22.04 -24.84
C TYR A 172 6.38 21.43 -25.15
N GLY A 173 6.43 20.55 -26.15
CA GLY A 173 7.61 19.75 -26.46
C GLY A 173 8.07 18.94 -25.23
N ASN A 174 9.26 19.27 -24.73
CA ASN A 174 9.88 18.61 -23.58
C ASN A 174 9.56 19.30 -22.24
N VAL A 175 8.88 20.46 -22.25
CA VAL A 175 8.52 21.19 -21.03
C VAL A 175 7.13 20.78 -20.61
N THR A 176 6.99 20.31 -19.36
CA THR A 176 5.70 19.95 -18.76
C THR A 176 5.44 20.83 -17.54
N CYS A 177 4.24 21.37 -17.45
CA CYS A 177 3.74 22.00 -16.24
C CYS A 177 2.73 21.03 -15.61
N ALA A 178 3.07 20.52 -14.43
CA ALA A 178 2.23 19.62 -13.67
C ALA A 178 2.08 20.11 -12.24
N GLY A 179 0.89 19.95 -11.67
CA GLY A 179 0.61 20.14 -10.26
C GLY A 179 0.62 18.79 -9.53
N TYR A 180 1.17 18.77 -8.32
CA TYR A 180 1.14 17.61 -7.45
C TYR A 180 0.12 17.83 -6.33
N PRO A 181 -0.67 16.82 -5.95
CA PRO A 181 -1.58 16.95 -4.81
C PRO A 181 -0.75 17.10 -3.53
N LEU A 182 -0.92 18.23 -2.83
CA LEU A 182 -0.12 18.54 -1.64
C LEU A 182 -0.68 17.95 -0.35
N ASP A 183 -1.92 17.44 -0.34
CA ASP A 183 -2.61 16.98 0.87
C ASP A 183 -1.82 15.97 1.71
N ASP A 184 -1.15 15.04 1.03
CA ASP A 184 -0.34 13.99 1.64
C ASP A 184 1.16 14.31 1.65
N ILE A 185 1.59 15.37 0.97
CA ILE A 185 2.99 15.74 0.83
C ILE A 185 3.37 16.83 1.83
N ASP A 186 2.53 17.84 1.96
CA ASP A 186 2.79 19.05 2.72
C ASP A 186 2.38 18.92 4.19
N THR A 187 3.15 19.53 5.08
CA THR A 187 2.94 19.50 6.55
C THR A 187 1.64 20.19 6.99
N ILE A 188 0.97 20.93 6.11
CA ILE A 188 -0.27 21.64 6.40
C ILE A 188 -1.36 21.04 5.52
N GLY A 189 -2.41 20.51 6.14
CA GLY A 189 -3.57 20.00 5.41
C GLY A 189 -4.45 21.13 4.86
N LYS A 190 -5.42 20.78 4.00
CA LYS A 190 -6.42 21.72 3.46
C LYS A 190 -7.14 22.55 4.52
N ASP A 191 -7.31 21.96 5.70
CA ASP A 191 -8.05 22.55 6.82
C ASP A 191 -7.17 23.49 7.67
N GLY A 192 -5.89 23.63 7.32
CA GLY A 192 -4.90 24.39 8.08
C GLY A 192 -4.33 23.65 9.29
N SER A 193 -4.80 22.42 9.58
CA SER A 193 -4.24 21.56 10.61
C SER A 193 -2.88 21.01 10.20
N LEU A 194 -2.01 20.78 11.19
CA LEU A 194 -0.73 20.09 10.96
C LEU A 194 -0.99 18.63 10.61
N ASN A 195 -0.42 18.18 9.50
CA ASN A 195 -0.46 16.78 9.07
C ASN A 195 0.87 16.11 9.46
N ASP A 196 0.89 15.40 10.58
CA ASP A 196 2.09 14.72 11.05
C ASP A 196 2.47 13.49 10.19
N THR A 197 1.48 12.93 9.48
CA THR A 197 1.62 11.80 8.55
C THR A 197 2.00 12.21 7.13
N SER A 198 2.36 13.49 6.92
CA SER A 198 2.78 13.99 5.62
C SER A 198 4.09 13.38 5.16
N ALA A 199 4.25 13.18 3.85
CA ALA A 199 5.50 12.71 3.27
C ALA A 199 6.68 13.62 3.68
N LEU A 200 6.52 14.95 3.64
CA LEU A 200 7.59 15.86 4.07
C LEU A 200 7.98 15.66 5.55
N SER A 201 7.01 15.47 6.45
CA SER A 201 7.27 15.22 7.88
C SER A 201 8.00 13.90 8.08
N ILE A 202 7.55 12.84 7.41
CA ILE A 202 8.11 11.50 7.49
C ILE A 202 9.55 11.50 6.96
N ILE A 203 9.79 12.08 5.78
CA ILE A 203 11.11 12.08 5.13
C ILE A 203 12.12 12.90 5.95
N VAL A 204 11.72 14.06 6.49
CA VAL A 204 12.61 14.90 7.31
C VAL A 204 12.94 14.26 8.66
N ARG A 205 11.97 13.57 9.28
CA ARG A 205 12.17 12.90 10.58
C ARG A 205 12.78 11.51 10.45
N GLY A 206 12.90 10.98 9.23
CA GLY A 206 13.42 9.66 8.98
C GLY A 206 14.91 9.57 9.28
N GLU A 207 15.31 8.50 9.99
CA GLU A 207 16.70 8.28 10.41
C GLU A 207 17.49 7.37 9.46
N SER A 208 16.82 6.74 8.48
CA SER A 208 17.48 5.80 7.56
C SER A 208 18.18 6.53 6.40
N ALA A 209 19.24 5.92 5.86
CA ALA A 209 19.94 6.45 4.69
C ALA A 209 19.02 6.62 3.47
N GLY A 210 18.01 5.75 3.32
CA GLY A 210 17.02 5.87 2.25
C GLY A 210 16.17 7.15 2.36
N HIS A 211 15.92 7.68 3.56
CA HIS A 211 15.24 8.96 3.73
C HIS A 211 16.09 10.13 3.24
N LEU A 212 17.42 10.06 3.38
CA LEU A 212 18.34 11.04 2.81
C LEU A 212 18.30 11.00 1.28
N ASP A 213 18.23 9.81 0.68
CA ASP A 213 18.14 9.67 -0.77
C ASP A 213 16.83 10.24 -1.34
N MET A 214 15.74 10.22 -0.57
CA MET A 214 14.46 10.85 -0.92
C MET A 214 14.46 12.38 -0.75
N MET A 215 15.50 12.98 -0.17
CA MET A 215 15.66 14.43 -0.10
C MET A 215 16.12 15.01 -1.43
N ASP A 216 15.35 14.78 -2.48
CA ASP A 216 15.56 15.36 -3.80
C ASP A 216 14.23 15.74 -4.46
N GLY A 217 14.30 16.17 -5.72
CA GLY A 217 13.12 16.49 -6.53
C GLY A 217 12.15 17.46 -5.87
N LEU A 218 10.89 17.03 -5.75
CA LEU A 218 9.78 17.84 -5.25
C LEU A 218 9.93 18.22 -3.77
N ILE A 219 10.45 17.31 -2.94
CA ILE A 219 10.55 17.51 -1.49
C ILE A 219 11.49 18.69 -1.18
N VAL A 220 12.65 18.73 -1.84
CA VAL A 220 13.61 19.84 -1.70
C VAL A 220 13.07 21.14 -2.29
N GLN A 221 12.35 21.08 -3.42
CA GLN A 221 11.70 22.27 -3.98
C GLN A 221 10.70 22.87 -2.99
N LEU A 222 9.85 22.03 -2.38
CA LEU A 222 8.88 22.45 -1.38
C LEU A 222 9.55 23.06 -0.14
N LEU A 223 10.61 22.42 0.36
CA LEU A 223 11.41 22.94 1.49
C LEU A 223 12.03 24.31 1.17
N ASN A 224 12.59 24.48 -0.03
CA ASN A 224 13.18 25.74 -0.47
C ASN A 224 12.15 26.87 -0.56
N GLU A 225 10.96 26.59 -1.11
CA GLU A 225 9.89 27.58 -1.20
C GLU A 225 9.37 27.97 0.20
N LYS A 226 9.25 27.01 1.12
CA LYS A 226 8.93 27.30 2.53
C LYS A 226 10.00 28.14 3.20
N TRP A 227 11.28 27.80 3.01
CA TRP A 227 12.38 28.57 3.58
C TRP A 227 12.38 30.02 3.11
N ARG A 228 12.15 30.24 1.80
CA ARG A 228 12.04 31.58 1.22
C ARG A 228 10.87 32.37 1.79
N THR A 229 9.74 31.72 2.01
CA THR A 229 8.50 32.38 2.44
C THR A 229 8.50 32.72 3.93
N PHE A 230 8.99 31.81 4.78
CA PHE A 230 8.83 31.94 6.24
C PHE A 230 10.08 32.43 6.98
N ILE A 231 11.27 32.25 6.42
CA ILE A 231 12.53 32.45 7.16
C ILE A 231 13.35 33.60 6.55
N LYS A 232 13.38 33.70 5.22
CA LYS A 232 14.20 34.69 4.53
C LYS A 232 13.46 36.04 4.47
N PHE A 233 13.57 36.83 5.55
CA PHE A 233 13.28 38.27 5.54
C PHE A 233 14.37 39.03 4.77
#